data_AF-A0AA47EXG2-F1
#
_entry.id   AF-A0AA47EXG2-F1
#
_cell.length_a   1.000
_cell.length_b   1.000
_cell.length_c   1.000
_cell.angle_alpha   90.00
_cell.angle_beta   90.00
_cell.angle_gamma   90.00
#
_symmetry.space_group_name_H-M   'P 1'
#
loop_
_entity.id
_entity.type
_entity.pdbx_description
1 polymer ?
#
loop_
_entity_poly.entity_id
_entity_poly.type
_entity_poly.pdbx_seq_one_letter_code
_entity_poly.pdbx_strand_id
1 'polypeptide(L)'
;MHYIDTHLCEPISVAQLAGAACMSRFHFARVFREVVGASPMEYLRGRRIERAQVLLRQRRHSISQIATDLCFFDQSHFVRSFRHATGCTPARFAAQDAMDACAALTTSRAQVRSGHAFSTSLEHHP
;
A
#
# COMPACT_ATOMS: atom_id res chain seq x y z
N MET A 1 18.83 2.42 1.69
CA MET A 1 17.36 2.56 1.48
C MET A 1 16.58 2.87 2.75
N HIS A 2 16.98 2.37 3.92
CA HIS A 2 16.31 2.63 5.20
C HIS A 2 15.98 4.12 5.46
N TYR A 3 16.90 5.05 5.14
CA TYR A 3 16.68 6.49 5.33
C TYR A 3 15.46 7.04 4.57
N ILE A 4 15.17 6.56 3.35
CA ILE A 4 14.01 7.03 2.59
C ILE A 4 12.72 6.58 3.27
N ASP A 5 12.72 5.36 3.81
CA ASP A 5 11.53 4.72 4.37
C ASP A 5 11.11 5.31 5.71
N THR A 6 12.08 5.76 6.50
CA THR A 6 11.82 6.40 7.80
C THR A 6 11.36 7.85 7.64
N HIS A 7 11.65 8.51 6.53
CA HIS A 7 11.37 9.94 6.33
C HIS A 7 10.34 10.21 5.22
N LEU A 8 9.52 9.22 4.84
CA LEU A 8 8.53 9.36 3.75
C LEU A 8 7.53 10.51 3.99
N CYS A 9 7.26 10.81 5.26
CA CYS A 9 6.33 11.85 5.70
C CYS A 9 6.99 13.23 5.87
N GLU A 10 8.25 13.37 5.48
CA GLU A 10 9.01 14.60 5.61
C GLU A 10 9.42 15.14 4.23
N PRO A 11 9.65 16.47 4.11
CA PRO A 11 10.22 17.04 2.90
C PRO A 11 11.68 16.59 2.74
N ILE A 12 11.88 15.58 1.88
CA ILE A 12 13.22 15.10 1.49
C ILE A 12 13.63 15.72 0.16
N SER A 13 14.80 16.34 0.15
CA SER A 13 15.49 16.82 -1.05
C SER A 13 16.60 15.86 -1.48
N VAL A 14 16.97 15.89 -2.76
CA VAL A 14 18.15 15.18 -3.29
C VAL A 14 19.43 15.61 -2.56
N ALA A 15 19.50 16.85 -2.07
CA ALA A 15 20.63 17.34 -1.29
C ALA A 15 20.78 16.62 0.06
N GLN A 16 19.68 16.42 0.79
CA GLN A 16 19.70 15.67 2.05
C GLN A 16 20.09 14.21 1.83
N LEU A 17 19.56 13.57 0.78
CA LEU A 17 19.94 12.19 0.45
C LEU A 17 21.42 12.05 0.07
N ALA A 18 21.93 12.99 -0.72
CA ALA A 18 23.34 13.01 -1.11
C ALA A 18 24.26 13.27 0.11
N GLY A 19 23.86 14.19 1.00
CA GLY A 19 24.56 14.48 2.25
C GLY A 19 24.62 13.26 3.17
N ALA A 20 23.51 12.53 3.34
CA ALA A 20 23.46 11.29 4.11
C ALA A 20 24.37 10.18 3.54
N ALA A 21 24.68 10.26 2.24
CA ALA A 21 25.59 9.34 1.56
C ALA A 21 27.04 9.88 1.40
N CYS A 22 27.36 11.05 1.98
CA CYS A 22 28.65 11.73 1.83
C CYS A 22 29.05 11.96 0.35
N MET A 23 28.08 12.27 -0.50
CA MET A 23 28.28 12.46 -1.94
C MET A 23 27.79 13.83 -2.42
N SER A 24 28.34 14.29 -3.54
CA SER A 24 27.75 15.42 -4.26
C SER A 24 26.39 15.01 -4.85
N ARG A 25 25.48 15.98 -5.02
CA ARG A 25 24.13 15.74 -5.58
C ARG A 25 24.16 15.00 -6.92
N PHE A 26 25.06 15.41 -7.81
CA PHE A 26 25.19 14.84 -9.15
C PHE A 26 25.72 13.41 -9.10
N HIS A 27 26.78 13.17 -8.31
CA HIS A 27 27.35 11.84 -8.16
C HIS A 27 26.33 10.88 -7.53
N PHE A 28 25.65 11.33 -6.47
CA PHE A 28 24.60 10.55 -5.82
C PHE A 28 23.47 10.19 -6.79
N ALA A 29 22.91 11.15 -7.53
CA ALA A 29 21.81 10.88 -8.46
C ALA A 29 22.21 9.90 -9.56
N ARG A 30 23.44 10.00 -10.07
CA ARG A 30 23.97 9.07 -11.08
C ARG A 30 24.11 7.66 -10.53
N VAL A 31 24.83 7.49 -9.42
CA VAL A 31 25.07 6.17 -8.79
C VAL A 31 23.76 5.56 -8.33
N PHE A 32 22.86 6.34 -7.76
CA PHE A 32 21.54 5.87 -7.34
C PHE A 32 20.76 5.32 -8.54
N ARG A 33 20.75 6.03 -9.68
CA ARG A 33 20.07 5.55 -10.88
C ARG A 33 20.75 4.29 -11.45
N GLU A 34 22.06 4.20 -11.44
CA GLU A 34 22.81 3.02 -11.90
C GLU A 34 22.48 1.78 -11.05
N VAL A 35 22.32 1.94 -9.74
CA VAL A 35 22.04 0.83 -8.80
C VAL A 35 20.55 0.49 -8.72
N VAL A 36 19.66 1.48 -8.72
CA VAL A 36 18.22 1.32 -8.43
C VAL A 36 17.37 1.32 -9.70
N GLY A 37 17.91 1.83 -10.81
CA GLY A 37 17.20 1.95 -12.09
C GLY A 37 16.29 3.18 -12.20
N ALA A 38 16.13 3.98 -11.14
CA ALA A 38 15.29 5.17 -11.09
C ALA A 38 16.02 6.34 -10.44
N SER A 39 15.62 7.58 -10.71
CA SER A 39 16.18 8.73 -9.97
C SER A 39 15.73 8.69 -8.50
N PRO A 40 16.48 9.32 -7.58
CA PRO A 40 16.13 9.35 -6.16
C PRO A 40 14.70 9.87 -5.89
N MET A 41 14.25 10.89 -6.63
CA MET A 41 12.92 11.48 -6.46
C MET A 41 11.80 10.60 -7.03
N GLU A 42 12.07 9.87 -8.12
CA GLU A 42 11.13 8.87 -8.66
C GLU A 42 10.95 7.72 -7.67
N TYR A 43 12.05 7.22 -7.12
CA TYR A 43 12.01 6.17 -6.10
C TYR A 43 11.24 6.63 -4.85
N LEU A 44 11.54 7.83 -4.32
CA LEU A 44 10.82 8.40 -3.19
C LEU A 44 9.31 8.51 -3.46
N ARG A 45 8.93 8.98 -4.65
CA ARG A 45 7.52 9.06 -5.06
C ARG A 45 6.88 7.68 -5.07
N GLY A 46 7.56 6.66 -5.60
CA GLY A 46 7.10 5.27 -5.58
C GLY A 46 6.83 4.77 -4.16
N ARG A 47 7.80 4.93 -3.25
CA ARG A 47 7.65 4.53 -1.85
C ARG A 47 6.51 5.26 -1.14
N ARG A 48 6.29 6.54 -1.43
CA ARG A 48 5.13 7.29 -0.93
C ARG A 48 3.82 6.73 -1.45
N ILE A 49 3.73 6.35 -2.73
CA ILE A 49 2.52 5.71 -3.28
C ILE A 49 2.26 4.35 -2.63
N GLU A 50 3.28 3.53 -2.41
CA GLU A 50 3.14 2.26 -1.68
C GLU A 50 2.59 2.49 -0.26
N ARG A 51 3.14 3.48 0.45
CA ARG A 51 2.64 3.84 1.79
C ARG A 51 1.19 4.35 1.74
N ALA A 52 0.84 5.13 0.73
CA ALA A 52 -0.52 5.61 0.53
C ALA A 52 -1.52 4.47 0.33
N GLN A 53 -1.16 3.42 -0.42
CA GLN A 53 -2.01 2.22 -0.58
C GLN A 53 -2.34 1.58 0.77
N VAL A 54 -1.35 1.45 1.67
CA VAL A 54 -1.56 0.92 3.01
C VAL A 54 -2.51 1.80 3.82
N LEU A 55 -2.34 3.13 3.79
CA LEU A 55 -3.20 4.08 4.52
C LEU A 55 -4.64 4.09 3.99
N LEU A 56 -4.82 3.99 2.67
CA LEU A 56 -6.13 3.93 2.03
C LEU A 56 -6.91 2.67 2.45
N ARG A 57 -6.23 1.53 2.59
CA ARG A 57 -6.83 0.28 3.09
C ARG A 57 -7.28 0.37 4.54
N GLN A 58 -6.55 1.11 5.37
CA GLN A 58 -6.90 1.30 6.79
C GLN A 58 -8.15 2.17 6.98
N ARG A 59 -8.52 3.01 5.99
CA ARG A 59 -9.67 3.94 6.01
C ARG A 59 -9.74 4.88 7.22
N ARG A 60 -8.62 5.16 7.85
CA ARG A 60 -8.54 6.09 9.00
C ARG A 60 -8.28 7.54 8.59
N HIS A 61 -7.84 7.74 7.36
CA HIS A 61 -7.41 9.04 6.83
C HIS A 61 -8.17 9.35 5.54
N SER A 62 -8.55 10.62 5.38
CA SER A 62 -9.08 11.14 4.12
C SER A 62 -7.99 11.22 3.05
N ILE A 63 -8.38 11.25 1.77
CA ILE A 63 -7.45 11.38 0.64
C ILE A 63 -6.59 12.64 0.75
N SER A 64 -7.18 13.74 1.23
CA SER A 64 -6.46 15.01 1.43
C SER A 64 -5.41 14.89 2.54
N GLN A 65 -5.78 14.30 3.69
CA GLN A 65 -4.84 14.03 4.79
C GLN A 65 -3.67 13.16 4.34
N ILE A 66 -3.93 12.08 3.60
CA ILE A 66 -2.87 11.20 3.07
C ILE A 66 -1.92 11.98 2.13
N ALA A 67 -2.44 12.89 1.31
CA ALA A 67 -1.61 13.71 0.43
C ALA A 67 -0.66 14.61 1.25
N THR A 68 -1.18 15.26 2.29
CA THR A 68 -0.39 16.10 3.20
C THR A 68 0.63 15.29 3.99
N ASP A 69 0.19 14.18 4.61
CA ASP A 69 1.04 13.33 5.45
C ASP A 69 2.22 12.74 4.67
N LEU A 70 2.04 12.48 3.38
CA LEU A 70 3.08 11.96 2.49
C LEU A 70 3.78 13.06 1.69
N CYS A 71 3.65 14.32 2.12
CA CYS A 71 4.35 15.47 1.54
C CYS A 71 4.15 15.62 0.02
N PHE A 72 2.94 15.38 -0.48
CA PHE A 72 2.53 15.83 -1.81
C PHE A 72 2.17 17.32 -1.75
N PHE A 73 2.43 18.05 -2.84
CA PHE A 73 2.14 19.48 -2.93
C PHE A 73 0.67 19.80 -2.66
N ASP A 74 -0.23 19.01 -3.26
CA ASP A 74 -1.67 19.10 -3.06
C ASP A 74 -2.35 17.76 -3.38
N GLN A 75 -3.64 17.67 -3.08
CA GLN A 75 -4.44 16.48 -3.34
C GLN A 75 -4.48 16.09 -4.83
N SER A 76 -4.54 17.06 -5.75
CA SER A 76 -4.57 16.81 -7.20
C SER A 76 -3.25 16.23 -7.68
N HIS A 77 -2.12 16.78 -7.20
CA HIS A 77 -0.80 16.22 -7.49
C HIS A 77 -0.66 14.78 -6.97
N PHE A 78 -1.17 14.51 -5.76
CA PHE A 78 -1.24 13.15 -5.22
C PHE A 78 -2.09 12.21 -6.10
N VAL A 79 -3.33 12.59 -6.43
CA VAL A 79 -4.24 11.76 -7.23
C VAL A 79 -3.65 11.43 -8.61
N ARG A 80 -3.01 12.40 -9.27
CA ARG A 80 -2.33 12.16 -10.56
C ARG A 80 -1.16 11.19 -10.40
N SER A 81 -0.31 11.39 -9.38
CA SER A 81 0.83 10.53 -9.10
C SER A 81 0.40 9.09 -8.77
N PHE A 82 -0.65 8.95 -7.96
CA PHE A 82 -1.20 7.66 -7.58
C PHE A 82 -1.78 6.92 -8.78
N ARG A 83 -2.57 7.61 -9.61
CA ARG A 83 -3.14 7.01 -10.82
C ARG A 83 -2.06 6.60 -11.82
N HIS A 84 -1.02 7.40 -11.98
CA HIS A 84 0.11 7.06 -12.85
C HIS A 84 0.81 5.77 -12.38
N ALA A 85 0.97 5.60 -11.07
CA ALA A 85 1.66 4.44 -10.50
C ALA A 85 0.79 3.18 -10.38
N THR A 86 -0.52 3.32 -10.14
CA THR A 86 -1.42 2.18 -9.81
C THR A 86 -2.47 1.89 -10.88
N GLY A 87 -2.66 2.78 -11.85
CA GLY A 87 -3.69 2.67 -12.88
C GLY A 87 -5.10 3.13 -12.47
N CYS A 88 -5.36 3.41 -11.18
CA CYS A 88 -6.67 3.87 -10.71
C CYS A 88 -6.56 5.05 -9.73
N THR A 89 -7.67 5.72 -9.42
CA THR A 89 -7.66 6.84 -8.47
C THR A 89 -7.62 6.33 -7.02
N PRO A 90 -7.08 7.10 -6.06
CA PRO A 90 -7.08 6.73 -4.64
C PRO A 90 -8.47 6.38 -4.10
N ALA A 91 -9.50 7.12 -4.52
CA ALA A 91 -10.89 6.88 -4.12
C ALA A 91 -11.40 5.52 -4.62
N ARG A 92 -11.12 5.18 -5.88
CA ARG A 92 -11.51 3.88 -6.46
C ARG A 92 -10.72 2.74 -5.82
N PHE A 93 -9.41 2.91 -5.61
CA PHE A 93 -8.56 1.93 -4.93
C PHE A 93 -9.09 1.64 -3.53
N ALA A 94 -9.42 2.69 -2.77
CA ALA A 94 -10.05 2.55 -1.48
C ALA A 94 -11.38 1.80 -1.64
N ALA A 95 -12.29 2.18 -2.53
CA ALA A 95 -13.60 1.52 -2.65
C ALA A 95 -13.51 0.01 -3.00
N GLN A 96 -12.58 -0.39 -3.88
CA GLN A 96 -12.42 -1.77 -4.32
C GLN A 96 -12.07 -2.72 -3.17
N ASP A 97 -11.17 -2.32 -2.28
CA ASP A 97 -10.79 -3.13 -1.12
C ASP A 97 -11.99 -3.42 -0.18
N ALA A 98 -12.96 -2.50 -0.09
CA ALA A 98 -14.20 -2.75 0.68
C ALA A 98 -15.11 -3.74 -0.04
N MET A 99 -15.15 -3.72 -1.37
CA MET A 99 -15.95 -4.66 -2.15
C MET A 99 -15.36 -6.08 -2.08
N ASP A 100 -14.04 -6.21 -2.19
CA ASP A 100 -13.32 -7.48 -2.00
C ASP A 100 -13.47 -8.02 -0.57
N ALA A 101 -13.36 -7.17 0.46
CA ALA A 101 -13.56 -7.58 1.85
C ALA A 101 -15.00 -8.02 2.15
N CYS A 102 -16.01 -7.34 1.59
CA CYS A 102 -17.41 -7.72 1.74
C CYS A 102 -17.74 -9.04 1.01
N ALA A 103 -17.16 -9.25 -0.17
CA ALA A 103 -17.28 -10.50 -0.92
C ALA A 103 -16.68 -11.68 -0.14
N ALA A 104 -15.49 -11.50 0.46
CA ALA A 104 -14.84 -12.53 1.28
C ALA A 104 -15.64 -12.90 2.55
N LEU A 105 -16.30 -11.93 3.20
CA LEU A 105 -17.17 -12.18 4.37
C LEU A 105 -18.47 -12.92 4.02
N THR A 106 -18.92 -12.83 2.75
CA THR A 106 -20.14 -13.51 2.29
C THR A 106 -19.88 -14.99 1.99
N THR A 107 -18.68 -15.35 1.52
CA THR A 107 -18.27 -16.75 1.29
C THR A 107 -18.15 -17.57 2.57
N SER A 108 -17.95 -16.93 3.73
CA SER A 108 -17.81 -17.60 5.03
C SER A 108 -19.12 -18.13 5.64
N ARG A 109 -20.29 -17.86 5.03
CA ARG A 109 -21.60 -18.24 5.57
C ARG A 109 -22.21 -19.52 4.98
N ALA A 110 -21.51 -20.20 4.07
CA ALA A 110 -21.99 -21.39 3.35
C ALA A 110 -21.63 -22.75 4.00
N GLN A 111 -21.18 -22.78 5.25
CA GLN A 111 -20.99 -24.02 6.02
C GLN A 111 -21.86 -24.03 7.28
N VAL A 112 -23.17 -23.84 7.11
CA VAL A 112 -24.13 -24.21 8.16
C VAL A 112 -25.24 -25.04 7.51
N ARG A 113 -25.34 -26.29 7.99
CA ARG A 113 -26.41 -27.29 7.83
C ARG A 113 -26.31 -28.27 6.65
N SER A 114 -25.91 -29.49 6.98
CA SER A 114 -26.73 -30.70 6.89
C SER A 114 -26.25 -31.61 8.03
N GLY A 115 -27.03 -32.05 9.02
CA GLY A 115 -28.42 -32.47 8.98
C GLY A 115 -28.46 -34.00 9.03
N HIS A 116 -28.69 -34.54 10.22
CA HIS A 116 -28.98 -35.93 10.61
C HIS A 116 -29.15 -37.03 9.53
N ALA A 117 -28.52 -38.19 9.81
CA ALA A 117 -29.16 -39.48 9.61
C ALA A 117 -29.00 -40.33 10.88
N PHE A 118 -30.15 -40.75 11.41
CA PHE A 118 -30.34 -41.60 12.57
C PHE A 118 -30.27 -43.08 12.15
N SER A 119 -30.07 -43.92 13.16
CA SER A 119 -30.48 -45.34 13.25
C SER A 119 -29.44 -46.44 13.01
N THR A 120 -29.04 -47.00 14.15
CA THR A 120 -29.12 -48.42 14.55
C THR A 120 -28.48 -49.49 13.67
N SER A 121 -27.53 -50.21 14.28
CA SER A 121 -27.57 -51.68 14.30
C SER A 121 -27.00 -52.15 15.64
N LEU A 122 -27.88 -52.74 16.45
CA LEU A 122 -27.52 -53.74 17.45
C LEU A 122 -26.68 -54.81 16.75
N GLU A 123 -25.65 -55.37 17.40
CA GLU A 123 -25.47 -56.83 17.49
C GLU A 123 -24.84 -57.18 18.84
N HIS A 124 -25.47 -58.14 19.51
CA HIS A 124 -25.17 -58.71 20.81
C HIS A 124 -24.29 -59.95 20.60
N HIS A 125 -23.32 -60.14 21.50
CA HIS A 125 -22.75 -61.39 22.08
C HIS A 125 -23.11 -62.77 21.48
N PRO A 126 -22.18 -63.75 21.52
CA PRO A 126 -21.64 -64.31 22.77
C PRO A 126 -20.13 -64.19 22.96
#